data_AF-A0A142BVG9-F1
#
_entry.id   AF-A0A142BVG9-F1
#
_cell.length_a   1.000
_cell.length_b   1.000
_cell.length_c   1.000
_cell.angle_alpha   90.00
_cell.angle_beta   90.00
_cell.angle_gamma   90.00
#
_symmetry.space_group_name_H-M   'P 1'
#
loop_
_entity.id
_entity.type
_entity.pdbx_description
1 polymer ?
#
loop_
_entity_poly.entity_id
_entity_poly.type
_entity_poly.pdbx_seq_one_letter_code
_entity_poly.pdbx_strand_id
1 'polypeptide(L)'
;MKFRDIFFFDTFLVPKVISVLYWLSLALAILAGIGVMANQSFLAGLFTILAGIVGARITCELWIIFFKINENLTAIRQQGEANNHATTQQTPPTSPF
;
A
#
# COMPACT_ATOMS: atom_id res chain seq x y z
N MET A 1 9.57 2.35 24.63
CA MET A 1 8.88 1.07 24.39
C MET A 1 8.13 1.17 23.06
N LYS A 2 8.30 0.15 22.20
CA LYS A 2 7.36 -0.31 21.16
C LYS A 2 7.14 0.51 19.86
N PHE A 3 8.21 1.03 19.24
CA PHE A 3 8.17 1.29 17.77
C PHE A 3 8.19 -0.01 16.95
N ARG A 4 8.77 -1.09 17.49
CA ARG A 4 8.81 -2.41 16.84
C ARG A 4 7.44 -3.05 16.69
N ASP A 5 6.52 -2.75 17.60
CA ASP A 5 5.15 -3.24 17.52
C ASP A 5 4.36 -2.49 16.44
N ILE A 6 4.71 -1.23 16.12
CA ILE A 6 4.09 -0.44 15.04
C ILE A 6 4.42 -1.02 13.65
N PHE A 7 5.64 -1.55 13.43
CA PHE A 7 6.00 -2.22 12.17
C PHE A 7 5.33 -3.58 12.01
N PHE A 8 5.20 -4.37 13.09
CA PHE A 8 4.39 -5.59 13.07
C PHE A 8 2.92 -5.25 12.81
N PHE A 9 2.46 -4.14 13.37
CA PHE A 9 1.15 -3.62 13.09
C PHE A 9 1.04 -3.20 11.63
N ASP A 10 1.97 -2.47 11.00
CA ASP A 10 1.87 -2.07 9.59
C ASP A 10 1.76 -3.25 8.62
N THR A 11 2.61 -4.28 8.74
CA THR A 11 2.52 -5.47 7.87
C THR A 11 1.18 -6.21 8.00
N PHE A 12 0.46 -6.07 9.14
CA PHE A 12 -0.88 -6.63 9.34
C PHE A 12 -2.04 -5.61 9.23
N LEU A 13 -1.78 -4.32 9.45
CA LEU A 13 -2.69 -3.18 9.36
C LEU A 13 -2.86 -2.82 7.91
N VAL A 14 -1.80 -2.70 7.12
CA VAL A 14 -1.91 -2.42 5.70
C VAL A 14 -2.88 -3.38 5.02
N PRO A 15 -2.76 -4.72 5.11
CA PRO A 15 -3.74 -5.62 4.51
C PRO A 15 -5.16 -5.48 5.11
N LYS A 16 -5.30 -5.23 6.42
CA LYS A 16 -6.61 -5.03 7.08
C LYS A 16 -7.27 -3.69 6.73
N VAL A 17 -6.55 -2.58 6.81
CA VAL A 17 -6.96 -1.20 6.49
C VAL A 17 -7.35 -1.12 5.02
N ILE A 18 -6.58 -1.72 4.13
CA ILE A 18 -6.94 -1.79 2.70
C ILE A 18 -8.24 -2.58 2.51
N SER A 19 -8.44 -3.70 3.23
CA SER A 19 -9.70 -4.45 3.14
C SER A 19 -10.91 -3.63 3.62
N VAL A 20 -10.73 -2.79 4.64
CA VAL A 20 -11.76 -1.87 5.14
C VAL A 20 -12.05 -0.77 4.12
N LEU A 21 -11.00 -0.17 3.52
CA LEU A 21 -11.12 0.80 2.44
C LEU A 21 -11.83 0.21 1.22
N TYR A 22 -11.54 -1.04 0.85
CA TYR A 22 -12.23 -1.74 -0.23
C TYR A 22 -13.73 -1.86 0.05
N TRP A 23 -14.10 -2.31 1.25
CA TRP A 23 -15.50 -2.41 1.66
C TRP A 23 -16.20 -1.04 1.67
N LEU A 24 -15.52 -0.01 2.19
CA LEU A 24 -16.03 1.36 2.20
C LEU A 24 -16.24 1.90 0.78
N SER A 25 -15.26 1.72 -0.10
CA SER A 25 -15.33 2.17 -1.48
C SER A 25 -16.39 1.40 -2.28
N LEU A 26 -16.60 0.12 -1.98
CA LEU A 26 -17.67 -0.69 -2.55
C LEU A 26 -19.05 -0.20 -2.07
N ALA A 27 -19.20 0.07 -0.77
CA ALA A 27 -20.41 0.66 -0.22
C ALA A 27 -20.71 2.03 -0.85
N LEU A 28 -19.68 2.86 -1.06
CA LEU A 28 -19.81 4.15 -1.71
C LEU A 28 -20.22 4.01 -3.19
N ALA A 29 -19.66 3.04 -3.92
CA ALA A 29 -20.03 2.75 -5.30
C ALA A 29 -21.51 2.31 -5.42
N ILE A 30 -21.99 1.49 -4.47
CA ILE A 30 -23.39 1.06 -4.40
C ILE A 30 -24.30 2.25 -4.08
N LEU A 31 -23.96 3.06 -3.07
CA LEU A 31 -24.71 4.26 -2.69
C LEU A 31 -24.78 5.28 -3.84
N ALA A 32 -23.65 5.51 -4.53
CA ALA A 32 -23.58 6.38 -5.69
C ALA A 32 -24.44 5.84 -6.84
N GLY A 33 -24.38 4.53 -7.11
CA GLY A 33 -25.22 3.87 -8.10
C GLY A 33 -26.71 4.06 -7.84
N ILE A 34 -27.15 3.83 -6.60
CA ILE A 34 -28.54 4.04 -6.19
C ILE A 34 -28.93 5.52 -6.32
N GLY A 35 -28.05 6.44 -5.92
CA GLY A 35 -28.29 7.88 -6.06
C GLY A 35 -28.46 8.33 -7.52
N VAL A 36 -27.66 7.76 -8.43
CA VAL A 36 -27.77 8.03 -9.88
C VAL A 36 -29.03 7.38 -10.48
N MET A 37 -29.40 6.17 -10.05
CA MET A 37 -30.67 5.55 -10.48
C MET A 37 -31.88 6.38 -10.05
N ALA A 38 -31.84 6.99 -8.85
CA ALA A 38 -32.92 7.81 -8.33
C ALA A 38 -33.03 9.19 -9.00
N ASN A 39 -31.91 9.79 -9.43
CA ASN A 39 -31.89 11.18 -9.94
C ASN A 39 -31.75 11.31 -11.46
N GLN A 40 -31.27 10.29 -12.17
CA GLN A 40 -30.92 10.41 -13.59
C GLN A 40 -31.61 9.33 -14.43
N SER A 41 -31.10 8.10 -14.38
CA SER A 41 -31.61 7.01 -15.23
C SER A 41 -31.12 5.68 -14.70
N PHE A 42 -31.97 4.65 -14.78
CA PHE A 42 -31.62 3.30 -14.35
C PHE A 42 -30.37 2.75 -15.06
N LEU A 43 -30.28 2.99 -16.38
CA LEU A 43 -29.13 2.58 -17.20
C LEU A 43 -27.82 3.27 -16.79
N ALA A 44 -27.89 4.57 -16.50
CA ALA A 44 -26.72 5.34 -16.05
C ALA A 44 -26.24 4.83 -14.68
N GLY A 45 -27.16 4.58 -13.75
CA GLY A 45 -26.79 4.03 -12.44
C GLY A 45 -26.19 2.63 -12.52
N LEU A 46 -26.65 1.78 -13.44
CA LEU A 46 -26.04 0.46 -13.68
C LEU A 46 -24.58 0.59 -14.18
N PHE A 47 -24.32 1.51 -15.11
CA PHE A 47 -22.97 1.81 -15.56
C PHE A 47 -22.11 2.42 -14.45
N THR A 48 -22.67 3.28 -13.60
CA THR A 48 -21.96 3.85 -12.45
C THR A 48 -21.54 2.79 -11.45
N ILE A 49 -22.38 1.78 -11.17
CA ILE A 49 -22.02 0.67 -10.29
C ILE A 49 -20.88 -0.15 -10.90
N LEU A 50 -20.98 -0.50 -12.19
CA LEU A 50 -19.93 -1.26 -12.88
C LEU A 50 -18.60 -0.49 -12.90
N ALA A 51 -18.63 0.78 -13.29
CA ALA A 51 -17.46 1.65 -13.28
C ALA A 51 -16.91 1.86 -11.86
N GLY A 52 -17.79 1.97 -10.85
CA GLY A 52 -17.41 2.13 -9.45
C GLY A 52 -16.75 0.88 -8.87
N ILE A 53 -17.20 -0.33 -9.24
CA ILE A 53 -16.56 -1.59 -8.84
C ILE A 53 -15.17 -1.70 -9.48
N VAL A 54 -15.05 -1.44 -10.78
CA VAL A 54 -13.76 -1.48 -11.49
C VAL A 54 -12.80 -0.43 -10.95
N GLY A 55 -13.28 0.81 -10.77
CA GLY A 55 -12.51 1.90 -10.16
C GLY A 55 -12.04 1.56 -8.75
N ALA A 56 -12.93 1.02 -7.90
CA ALA A 56 -12.57 0.59 -6.55
C ALA A 56 -11.49 -0.50 -6.56
N ARG A 57 -11.53 -1.45 -7.51
CA ARG A 57 -10.48 -2.48 -7.67
C ARG A 57 -9.13 -1.86 -8.02
N ILE A 58 -9.10 -0.97 -9.01
CA ILE A 58 -7.87 -0.31 -9.47
C ILE A 58 -7.26 0.57 -8.38
N THR A 59 -8.08 1.40 -7.71
CA THR A 59 -7.61 2.26 -6.61
C THR A 59 -7.10 1.44 -5.43
N CYS A 60 -7.76 0.33 -5.10
CA CYS A 60 -7.33 -0.57 -4.03
C CYS A 60 -5.97 -1.23 -4.35
N GLU A 61 -5.76 -1.64 -5.60
CA GLU A 61 -4.50 -2.24 -6.06
C GLU A 61 -3.35 -1.22 -6.06
N LEU A 62 -3.61 0.01 -6.51
CA LEU A 62 -2.65 1.12 -6.45
C LEU A 62 -2.24 1.47 -5.01
N TRP A 63 -3.19 1.51 -4.07
CA TRP A 63 -2.90 1.77 -2.66
C TRP A 63 -2.00 0.69 -2.05
N ILE A 64 -2.23 -0.59 -2.36
CA ILE A 64 -1.36 -1.70 -1.90
C ILE A 64 0.05 -1.54 -2.49
N ILE A 65 0.17 -1.18 -3.77
CA ILE A 65 1.47 -1.03 -4.44
C ILE A 65 2.31 0.07 -3.79
N PHE A 66 1.73 1.21 -3.41
CA PHE A 66 2.45 2.28 -2.70
C PHE A 66 3.04 1.79 -1.37
N PHE A 67 2.30 0.99 -0.61
CA PHE A 67 2.79 0.42 0.63
C PHE A 67 3.94 -0.57 0.40
N LYS A 68 3.83 -1.43 -0.63
CA LYS A 68 4.92 -2.37 -0.99
C LYS A 68 6.21 -1.65 -1.38
N ILE A 69 6.13 -0.49 -2.05
CA ILE A 69 7.30 0.32 -2.39
C ILE A 69 7.97 0.87 -1.12
N ASN A 70 7.17 1.33 -0.16
CA ASN A 70 7.67 1.91 1.09
C ASN A 70 8.41 0.85 1.95
N GLU A 71 7.87 -0.36 2.02
CA GLU A 71 8.55 -1.51 2.65
C GLU A 71 9.86 -1.85 1.94
N ASN A 72 9.88 -1.86 0.60
CA ASN A 72 11.08 -2.19 -0.18
C ASN A 72 12.20 -1.15 -0.03
N LEU A 73 11.87 0.15 -0.01
CA LEU A 73 12.83 1.23 0.23
C LEU A 73 13.48 1.12 1.61
N THR A 74 12.71 0.70 2.62
CA THR A 74 13.21 0.47 3.97
C THR A 74 14.21 -0.71 4.00
N ALA A 75 13.94 -1.78 3.25
CA ALA A 75 14.84 -2.92 3.12
C ALA A 75 16.16 -2.55 2.42
N ILE A 76 16.13 -1.71 1.38
CA ILE A 76 17.33 -1.25 0.65
C ILE A 76 18.24 -0.40 1.56
N ARG A 77 17.65 0.46 2.40
CA ARG A 77 18.42 1.27 3.37
C ARG A 77 19.20 0.38 4.34
N GLN A 78 18.57 -0.66 4.88
CA GLN A 78 19.22 -1.59 5.82
C GLN A 78 20.35 -2.40 5.15
N GLN A 79 20.16 -2.81 3.89
CA GLN A 79 21.21 -3.49 3.12
C GLN A 79 22.41 -2.58 2.82
N GLY A 80 22.18 -1.30 2.54
CA GLY A 80 23.24 -0.31 2.34
C GLY A 80 24.09 -0.07 3.60
N GLU A 81 23.47 -0.05 4.79
CA GLU A 81 24.18 0.07 6.07
C GLU A 81 25.00 -1.19 6.40
N ALA A 82 24.47 -2.39 6.13
CA ALA A 82 25.18 -3.65 6.33
C ALA A 82 26.40 -3.83 5.39
N ASN A 83 26.30 -3.39 4.13
CA ASN A 83 27.40 -3.47 3.17
C ASN A 83 28.54 -2.47 3.47
N ASN A 84 28.20 -1.27 3.96
CA ASN A 84 29.22 -0.31 4.40
C ASN A 84 30.04 -0.82 5.59
N HIS A 85 29.43 -1.58 6.50
CA HIS A 85 30.12 -2.18 7.64
C HIS A 85 31.03 -3.36 7.22
N ALA A 86 30.66 -4.10 6.17
CA ALA A 86 31.52 -5.10 5.55
C ALA A 86 32.74 -4.46 4.85
N THR A 87 32.56 -3.28 4.25
CA THR A 87 33.64 -2.53 3.58
C THR A 87 34.62 -1.88 4.59
N THR A 88 34.18 -1.53 5.80
CA THR A 88 35.07 -0.96 6.84
C THR A 88 35.92 -2.00 7.59
N GLN A 89 35.60 -3.29 7.49
CA GLN A 89 36.44 -4.37 8.08
C GLN A 89 37.39 -5.04 7.06
N GLN A 90 37.34 -4.66 5.78
CA GLN A 90 38.29 -5.08 4.75
C GLN A 90 39.12 -3.91 4.21
N THR A 91 39.80 -3.16 5.07
CA THR A 91 41.11 -2.64 4.70
C THR A 91 42.14 -3.47 5.48
N PRO A 92 42.95 -4.32 4.81
CA PRO A 92 44.14 -4.85 5.46
C PRO A 92 44.96 -3.66 5.95
N PRO A 93 45.59 -3.71 7.13
CA PRO A 93 46.66 -2.76 7.42
C PRO A 93 47.71 -2.95 6.32
N THR A 94 47.75 -2.02 5.37
CA THR A 94 48.96 -1.78 4.59
C THR A 94 49.98 -1.32 5.62
N SER A 95 50.86 -2.22 6.05
CA SER A 95 52.06 -1.77 6.73
C SER A 95 52.91 -1.05 5.67
N PRO A 96 53.26 0.23 5.88
CA PRO A 96 54.56 0.67 5.40
C PRO A 96 55.58 -0.02 6.33
N PHE A 97 56.47 -0.80 5.72
CA PHE A 97 57.50 -1.67 6.32
C PHE A 97 57.05 -3.11 6.64
#